data_AF-A0AAU9IH51-F1
#
_entry.id   AF-A0AAU9IH51-F1
#
_cell.length_a   1.000
_cell.length_b   1.000
_cell.length_c   1.000
_cell.angle_alpha   90.00
_cell.angle_beta   90.00
_cell.angle_gamma   90.00
#
_symmetry.space_group_name_H-M   'P 1'
#
loop_
_entity.id
_entity.type
_entity.pdbx_description
1 polymer ?
#
loop_
_entity_poly.entity_id
_entity_poly.type
_entity_poly.pdbx_seq_one_letter_code
_entity_poly.pdbx_strand_id
1 'polypeptide(L)'
;MTETNQFDLIIRVAIGNAKPKNAKYYSFSAEKFHQDFSQLSSEKALSRLKPLNDLGQEYQNIYLPALPCHDLVLISEEEQSPFGPWTKDEDGIQLFLSGKRSAIFNHENQLIRLKGCGNLNYGFNVEPMPYPPEGKEIRGCCFENTGPREQFMTWHINEVLSNYGFKTGNLPYGLWEYQNDNLSQIKKFCGIFQTFGDRRLATHLLGGADKLLNEIEIYCDHEKLSFIFPNSRKIGNKIESTQKQIKNTGPLFHEDLHIWTSQGVYKDNSALLNILVKDPDFEIFENFDLDLGNGRIVNAKCIARDLAKIFWKIGREAGQIKRILEDHDISWGYFIDHNPFEPHCNSHPNNFIILPSGSEHILAPVDFDMAFRSQEFLNIVDENSLGRNDSSLFQNWLNCERVNLELALSGQENMANFSYSEEASESILHSAYRDLLVLGYRSGFDKLEDAYNESRAHLESAIFTCLAFTQEVDKY
;
A
#
# COMPACT_ATOMS: atom_id res chain seq x y z
N MET A 1 2.48 34.65 6.04
CA MET A 1 1.19 33.97 5.83
C MET A 1 1.31 32.63 6.54
N THR A 2 0.65 32.50 7.68
CA THR A 2 0.58 31.26 8.44
C THR A 2 -0.28 30.28 7.64
N GLU A 3 0.32 29.18 7.17
CA GLU A 3 -0.37 28.09 6.50
C GLU A 3 -1.49 27.56 7.41
N THR A 4 -2.72 28.01 7.16
CA THR A 4 -3.92 27.40 7.70
C THR A 4 -4.04 26.01 7.08
N ASN A 5 -3.73 25.00 7.89
CA ASN A 5 -4.00 23.59 7.67
C ASN A 5 -5.41 23.37 7.06
N GLN A 6 -5.47 23.14 5.76
CA GLN A 6 -6.67 22.69 5.04
C GLN A 6 -6.97 21.21 5.38
N PHE A 7 -7.51 20.98 6.57
CA PHE A 7 -8.11 19.71 6.99
C PHE A 7 -9.51 20.00 7.54
N ASP A 8 -10.43 20.49 6.71
CA ASP A 8 -11.74 20.99 7.17
C ASP A 8 -12.93 20.13 6.69
N LEU A 9 -12.71 18.83 6.45
CA LEU A 9 -13.80 17.86 6.52
C LEU A 9 -13.85 17.18 7.90
N ILE A 10 -14.47 17.88 8.85
CA ILE A 10 -14.92 17.29 10.12
C ILE A 10 -16.09 16.37 9.82
N ILE A 11 -15.81 15.14 9.38
CA ILE A 11 -16.82 14.10 9.46
C ILE A 11 -16.93 13.74 10.93
N ARG A 12 -18.06 14.06 11.56
CA ARG A 12 -18.51 13.34 12.77
C ARG A 12 -18.78 11.90 12.34
N VAL A 13 -17.73 11.13 12.05
CA VAL A 13 -17.88 9.73 11.64
C VAL A 13 -18.60 9.09 12.79
N ALA A 14 -19.78 8.53 12.53
CA ALA A 14 -20.55 7.69 13.44
C ALA A 14 -19.76 6.40 13.76
N ILE A 15 -18.45 6.46 14.07
CA ILE A 15 -17.68 5.35 14.62
C ILE A 15 -18.41 4.91 15.87
N GLY A 16 -19.00 3.73 15.80
CA GLY A 16 -19.89 3.21 16.82
C GLY A 16 -19.22 2.93 18.16
N ASN A 17 -17.89 3.10 18.30
CA ASN A 17 -17.10 3.21 19.54
C ASN A 17 -15.59 3.31 19.18
N ALA A 18 -15.03 4.52 18.98
CA ALA A 18 -13.61 4.68 18.61
C ALA A 18 -12.64 4.24 19.72
N LYS A 19 -13.03 4.44 20.99
CA LYS A 19 -12.45 3.75 22.16
C LYS A 19 -13.59 3.06 22.92
N PRO A 20 -13.55 1.74 23.09
CA PRO A 20 -14.50 1.05 23.96
C PRO A 20 -14.34 1.57 25.38
N LYS A 21 -15.46 1.79 26.09
CA LYS A 21 -15.46 2.21 27.49
C LYS A 21 -14.63 1.28 28.41
N ASN A 22 -14.30 0.07 27.95
CA ASN A 22 -13.56 -0.95 28.68
C ASN A 22 -12.41 -1.58 27.86
N ALA A 23 -11.87 -0.91 26.84
CA ALA A 23 -10.75 -1.51 26.09
C ALA A 23 -9.49 -1.62 26.94
N LYS A 24 -8.83 -2.78 26.84
CA LYS A 24 -7.49 -2.96 27.40
C LYS A 24 -6.49 -2.32 26.47
N TYR A 25 -5.55 -1.58 27.03
CA TYR A 25 -4.46 -0.99 26.25
C TYR A 25 -3.16 -1.72 26.53
N TYR A 26 -2.41 -1.97 25.45
CA TYR A 26 -1.08 -2.54 25.48
C TYR A 26 -0.14 -1.58 24.76
N SER A 27 0.79 -0.97 25.50
CA SER A 27 1.79 -0.10 24.88
C SER A 27 2.74 -0.92 24.03
N PHE A 28 3.14 -0.35 22.88
CA PHE A 28 4.12 -1.00 22.05
C PHE A 28 5.50 -0.94 22.70
N SER A 29 6.15 -2.10 22.78
CA SER A 29 7.59 -2.20 23.02
C SER A 29 8.10 -3.48 22.37
N ALA A 30 9.18 -3.41 21.59
CA ALA A 30 9.63 -4.53 20.76
C ALA A 30 9.96 -5.79 21.58
N GLU A 31 10.49 -5.61 22.80
CA GLU A 31 10.83 -6.68 23.73
C GLU A 31 9.62 -7.44 24.30
N LYS A 32 8.40 -6.89 24.17
CA LYS A 32 7.15 -7.56 24.58
C LYS A 32 6.65 -8.55 23.51
N PHE A 33 7.24 -8.56 22.33
CA PHE A 33 6.83 -9.42 21.22
C PHE A 33 7.79 -10.60 21.09
N HIS A 34 7.25 -11.81 21.19
CA HIS A 34 8.01 -13.03 21.06
C HIS A 34 7.52 -13.85 19.89
N GLN A 35 8.45 -14.47 19.17
CA GLN A 35 8.13 -15.41 18.10
C GLN A 35 7.97 -16.79 18.70
N ASP A 36 6.79 -17.38 18.49
CA ASP A 36 6.51 -18.74 18.92
C ASP A 36 6.75 -19.70 17.76
N PHE A 37 7.95 -20.31 17.73
CA PHE A 37 8.31 -21.33 16.75
C PHE A 37 7.87 -22.74 17.15
N SER A 38 7.01 -22.88 18.17
CA SER A 38 6.51 -24.19 18.58
C SER A 38 5.61 -24.81 17.51
N GLN A 39 5.52 -26.15 17.54
CA GLN A 39 4.56 -26.89 16.72
C GLN A 39 3.12 -26.42 16.97
N LEU A 40 2.78 -26.07 18.22
CA LEU A 40 1.46 -25.55 18.57
C LEU A 40 1.17 -24.23 17.85
N SER A 41 2.15 -23.34 17.74
CA SER A 41 1.98 -22.11 16.94
C SER A 41 1.80 -22.40 15.46
N SER A 42 2.54 -23.37 14.89
CA SER A 42 2.34 -23.78 13.50
C SER A 42 0.93 -24.33 13.28
N GLU A 43 0.46 -25.20 14.18
CA GLU A 43 -0.89 -25.77 14.13
C GLU A 43 -1.96 -24.69 14.25
N LYS A 44 -1.76 -23.69 15.12
CA LYS A 44 -2.65 -22.53 15.26
C LYS A 44 -2.65 -21.63 14.02
N ALA A 45 -1.51 -21.44 13.36
CA ALA A 45 -1.45 -20.71 12.10
C ALA A 45 -2.21 -21.45 10.99
N LEU A 46 -1.96 -22.74 10.85
CA LEU A 46 -2.61 -23.60 9.85
C LEU A 46 -4.12 -23.80 10.12
N SER A 47 -4.56 -23.79 11.37
CA SER A 47 -5.98 -23.94 11.69
C SER A 47 -6.82 -22.80 11.14
N ARG A 48 -6.23 -21.62 10.87
CA ARG A 48 -6.92 -20.48 10.27
C ARG A 48 -7.32 -20.70 8.83
N LEU A 49 -6.72 -21.65 8.11
CA LEU A 49 -7.13 -22.08 6.76
C LEU A 49 -8.53 -22.74 6.74
N LYS A 50 -9.12 -22.97 7.93
CA LYS A 50 -10.43 -23.60 8.11
C LYS A 50 -11.37 -22.62 8.81
N PRO A 51 -12.70 -22.77 8.63
CA PRO A 51 -13.66 -21.95 9.35
C PRO A 51 -13.64 -22.30 10.85
N LEU A 52 -14.01 -21.32 11.68
CA LEU A 52 -14.02 -21.39 13.15
C LEU A 52 -15.21 -22.20 13.73
N ASN A 53 -15.53 -23.34 13.11
CA ASN A 53 -16.68 -24.17 13.48
C ASN A 53 -16.58 -24.74 14.90
N ASP A 54 -15.37 -24.83 15.44
CA ASP A 54 -15.08 -25.31 16.79
C ASP A 54 -15.53 -24.34 17.89
N LEU A 55 -15.75 -23.06 17.57
CA LEU A 55 -16.21 -22.05 18.53
C LEU A 55 -17.72 -22.01 18.74
N GLY A 56 -18.50 -22.70 17.88
CA GLY A 56 -19.97 -22.74 17.97
C GLY A 56 -20.68 -22.49 16.64
N GLN A 57 -22.00 -22.67 16.64
CA GLN A 57 -22.81 -22.55 15.42
C GLN A 57 -22.81 -21.13 14.85
N GLU A 58 -22.73 -20.11 15.70
CA GLU A 58 -22.66 -18.71 15.30
C GLU A 58 -21.32 -18.32 14.63
N TYR A 59 -20.29 -19.16 14.76
CA TYR A 59 -18.99 -19.01 14.11
C TYR A 59 -18.86 -19.84 12.84
N GLN A 60 -19.93 -20.57 12.47
CA GLN A 60 -19.92 -21.42 11.29
C GLN A 60 -19.63 -20.60 10.04
N ASN A 61 -18.68 -21.07 9.24
CA ASN A 61 -18.17 -20.43 8.03
C ASN A 61 -17.48 -19.07 8.25
N ILE A 62 -17.16 -18.69 9.49
CA ILE A 62 -16.31 -17.51 9.73
C ILE A 62 -14.85 -17.92 9.54
N TYR A 63 -14.14 -17.18 8.69
CA TYR A 63 -12.70 -17.31 8.47
C TYR A 63 -11.96 -16.10 9.04
N LEU A 64 -10.73 -16.33 9.48
CA LEU A 64 -9.78 -15.29 9.87
C LEU A 64 -8.63 -15.26 8.87
N PRO A 65 -7.91 -14.14 8.71
CA PRO A 65 -6.73 -14.09 7.84
C PRO A 65 -5.72 -15.19 8.20
N ALA A 66 -5.39 -16.08 7.25
CA ALA A 66 -4.47 -17.19 7.44
C ALA A 66 -3.08 -16.83 6.90
N LEU A 67 -2.36 -16.01 7.68
CA LEU A 67 -0.99 -15.64 7.34
C LEU A 67 -0.07 -16.86 7.32
N PRO A 68 0.86 -16.95 6.34
CA PRO A 68 1.76 -18.07 6.13
C PRO A 68 2.97 -17.99 7.08
N CYS A 69 2.74 -17.69 8.35
CA CYS A 69 3.82 -17.46 9.29
C CYS A 69 3.41 -17.80 10.73
N HIS A 70 4.41 -18.07 11.56
CA HIS A 70 4.25 -18.17 13.01
C HIS A 70 3.62 -16.90 13.60
N ASP A 71 2.84 -17.06 14.67
CA ASP A 71 2.23 -15.93 15.37
C ASP A 71 3.29 -15.15 16.16
N LEU A 72 3.05 -13.85 16.31
CA LEU A 72 3.74 -13.02 17.30
C LEU A 72 2.93 -13.00 18.58
N VAL A 73 3.54 -13.45 19.67
CA VAL A 73 2.93 -13.48 21.00
C VAL A 73 3.28 -12.18 21.71
N LEU A 74 2.25 -11.41 22.06
CA LEU A 74 2.38 -10.23 22.89
C LEU A 74 2.36 -10.64 24.37
N ILE A 75 3.49 -10.47 25.06
CA ILE A 75 3.64 -10.67 26.50
C ILE A 75 3.65 -9.30 27.16
N SER A 76 2.46 -8.73 27.38
CA SER A 76 2.31 -7.43 28.00
C SER A 76 1.20 -7.42 29.03
N GLU A 77 1.40 -6.67 30.10
CA GLU A 77 0.34 -6.32 31.04
C GLU A 77 -0.51 -5.18 30.47
N GLU A 78 -1.75 -5.09 30.95
CA GLU A 78 -2.63 -3.97 30.62
C GLU A 78 -2.06 -2.69 31.23
N GLU A 79 -2.01 -1.63 30.43
CA GLU A 79 -1.49 -0.33 30.82
C GLU A 79 -2.55 0.77 30.69
N GLN A 80 -2.32 1.87 31.40
CA GLN A 80 -3.15 3.05 31.20
C GLN A 80 -2.84 3.67 29.83
N SER A 81 -3.87 3.72 28.97
CA SER A 81 -3.76 4.39 27.68
C SER A 81 -3.35 5.86 27.85
N PRO A 82 -2.31 6.35 27.15
CA PRO A 82 -1.90 7.75 27.18
C PRO A 82 -2.94 8.65 26.50
N PHE A 83 -3.72 8.06 25.60
CA PHE A 83 -4.93 8.70 25.08
C PHE A 83 -6.05 8.56 26.13
N GLY A 84 -6.71 9.67 26.48
CA GLY A 84 -7.80 9.73 27.47
C GLY A 84 -8.99 8.79 27.18
N PRO A 85 -10.06 8.75 27.97
CA PRO A 85 -11.31 8.10 27.57
C PRO A 85 -12.01 8.95 26.49
N TRP A 86 -12.07 8.48 25.25
CA TRP A 86 -12.70 9.19 24.14
C TRP A 86 -14.17 8.77 24.14
N THR A 87 -14.97 9.32 25.05
CA THR A 87 -16.41 9.25 24.92
C THR A 87 -16.82 10.22 23.83
N LYS A 88 -17.30 9.65 22.74
CA LYS A 88 -17.91 10.40 21.66
C LYS A 88 -19.27 10.93 22.13
N ASP A 89 -19.27 12.01 22.89
CA ASP A 89 -20.40 12.91 22.95
C ASP A 89 -20.31 13.91 21.79
N GLU A 90 -21.37 14.71 21.60
CA GLU A 90 -21.52 15.61 20.45
C GLU A 90 -20.43 16.70 20.36
N ASP A 91 -19.53 16.80 21.35
CA ASP A 91 -18.46 17.81 21.44
C ASP A 91 -17.05 17.18 21.53
N GLY A 92 -16.92 15.85 21.60
CA GLY A 92 -15.70 15.15 21.97
C GLY A 92 -14.91 14.52 20.81
N ILE A 93 -13.96 15.29 20.28
CA ILE A 93 -12.82 14.93 19.42
C ILE A 93 -13.14 14.69 17.94
N GLN A 94 -12.52 15.54 17.11
CA GLN A 94 -12.58 15.47 15.65
C GLN A 94 -11.63 14.38 15.13
N LEU A 95 -12.21 13.40 14.45
CA LEU A 95 -11.49 12.32 13.77
C LEU A 95 -11.65 12.52 12.26
N PHE A 96 -10.56 12.38 11.53
CA PHE A 96 -10.54 12.34 10.07
C PHE A 96 -10.71 10.89 9.61
N LEU A 97 -11.61 10.66 8.66
CA LEU A 97 -11.75 9.35 8.02
C LEU A 97 -10.47 9.03 7.25
N SER A 98 -9.94 7.82 7.42
CA SER A 98 -8.74 7.37 6.71
C SER A 98 -8.99 5.99 6.10
N GLY A 99 -9.62 5.99 4.93
CA GLY A 99 -10.22 4.78 4.35
C GLY A 99 -11.41 4.27 5.17
N LYS A 100 -11.90 3.06 4.87
CA LYS A 100 -13.15 2.53 5.47
C LYS A 100 -13.00 2.09 6.93
N ARG A 101 -11.79 1.64 7.32
CA ARG A 101 -11.52 0.93 8.58
C ARG A 101 -10.48 1.60 9.47
N SER A 102 -10.13 2.85 9.16
CA SER A 102 -9.14 3.61 9.93
C SER A 102 -9.59 5.05 10.10
N ALA A 103 -9.05 5.69 11.13
CA ALA A 103 -9.27 7.09 11.44
C ALA A 103 -7.96 7.76 11.87
N ILE A 104 -7.89 9.08 11.76
CA ILE A 104 -6.75 9.88 12.24
C ILE A 104 -7.27 10.98 13.17
N PHE A 105 -6.54 11.28 14.24
CA PHE A 105 -6.76 12.48 15.06
C PHE A 105 -5.44 13.18 15.35
N ASN A 106 -5.52 14.43 15.80
CA ASN A 106 -4.39 15.17 16.33
C ASN A 106 -4.32 15.00 17.86
N HIS A 107 -3.16 14.65 18.37
CA HIS A 107 -2.86 14.58 19.80
C HIS A 107 -1.45 15.13 20.04
N GLU A 108 -1.35 16.20 20.85
CA GLU A 108 -0.07 16.83 21.20
C GLU A 108 0.80 17.20 19.97
N ASN A 109 0.17 17.69 18.90
CA ASN A 109 0.80 18.02 17.60
C ASN A 109 1.30 16.80 16.80
N GLN A 110 0.90 15.58 17.18
CA GLN A 110 1.15 14.37 16.42
C GLN A 110 -0.16 13.89 15.77
N LEU A 111 -0.07 13.41 14.54
CA LEU A 111 -1.17 12.70 13.91
C LEU A 111 -1.14 11.24 14.39
N ILE A 112 -2.22 10.80 15.02
CA ILE A 112 -2.40 9.44 15.49
C ILE A 112 -3.41 8.74 14.61
N ARG A 113 -3.02 7.61 14.03
CA ARG A 113 -3.84 6.73 13.22
C ARG A 113 -4.34 5.56 14.05
N LEU A 114 -5.64 5.31 13.96
CA LEU A 114 -6.32 4.13 14.46
C LEU A 114 -6.62 3.20 13.28
N LYS A 115 -6.09 1.97 13.28
CA LYS A 115 -6.37 0.94 12.27
C LYS A 115 -7.22 -0.17 12.89
N GLY A 116 -8.32 -0.54 12.25
CA GLY A 116 -9.27 -1.51 12.81
C GLY A 116 -10.17 -0.89 13.89
N CYS A 117 -10.57 0.37 13.70
CA CYS A 117 -11.43 1.10 14.65
C CYS A 117 -12.92 1.08 14.27
N GLY A 118 -13.39 -0.01 13.66
CA GLY A 118 -14.72 -0.16 13.08
C GLY A 118 -14.72 -0.06 11.55
N ASN A 119 -15.84 -0.42 10.92
CA ASN A 119 -16.07 -0.31 9.48
C ASN A 119 -17.13 0.77 9.24
N LEU A 120 -16.70 2.01 9.01
CA LEU A 120 -17.60 3.18 8.91
C LEU A 120 -18.56 3.27 10.13
N ASN A 121 -19.87 3.27 9.87
CA ASN A 121 -20.94 3.27 10.86
C ASN A 121 -21.46 1.85 11.22
N TYR A 122 -20.86 0.79 10.66
CA TYR A 122 -21.31 -0.59 10.86
C TYR A 122 -20.62 -1.31 12.03
N GLY A 123 -19.61 -0.70 12.65
CA GLY A 123 -18.85 -1.34 13.74
C GLY A 123 -18.05 -2.55 13.25
N PHE A 124 -18.20 -3.70 13.90
CA PHE A 124 -17.59 -4.97 13.50
C PHE A 124 -18.61 -5.86 12.82
N ASN A 125 -18.89 -5.59 11.55
CA ASN A 125 -19.86 -6.36 10.78
C ASN A 125 -19.23 -7.62 10.16
N VAL A 126 -20.07 -8.61 9.90
CA VAL A 126 -19.70 -9.84 9.20
C VAL A 126 -20.14 -9.70 7.74
N GLU A 127 -19.22 -9.92 6.80
CA GLU A 127 -19.46 -9.81 5.35
C GLU A 127 -19.20 -11.16 4.66
N PRO A 128 -19.89 -11.45 3.54
CA PRO A 128 -19.55 -12.60 2.71
C PRO A 128 -18.15 -12.42 2.09
N MET A 129 -17.40 -13.52 2.01
CA MET A 129 -16.11 -13.54 1.32
C MET A 129 -16.31 -13.83 -0.17
N PRO A 130 -15.35 -13.41 -1.04
CA PRO A 130 -15.33 -13.85 -2.43
C PRO A 130 -15.16 -15.37 -2.56
N TYR A 131 -14.36 -15.96 -1.68
CA TYR A 131 -14.12 -17.40 -1.60
C TYR A 131 -13.72 -17.81 -0.18
N PRO A 132 -14.18 -18.98 0.31
CA PRO A 132 -15.21 -19.80 -0.32
C PRO A 132 -16.57 -19.08 -0.33
N PRO A 133 -17.50 -19.37 -1.27
CA PRO A 133 -18.74 -18.59 -1.42
C PRO A 133 -19.66 -18.57 -0.18
N GLU A 134 -19.60 -19.63 0.64
CA GLU A 134 -20.30 -19.72 1.92
C GLU A 134 -19.56 -19.04 3.08
N GLY A 135 -18.30 -18.68 2.85
CA GLY A 135 -17.38 -18.08 3.79
C GLY A 135 -17.79 -16.65 4.16
N LYS A 136 -17.47 -16.30 5.39
CA LYS A 136 -17.72 -14.99 5.96
C LYS A 136 -16.47 -14.48 6.67
N GLU A 137 -16.29 -13.17 6.66
CA GLU A 137 -15.20 -12.51 7.37
C GLU A 137 -15.71 -11.39 8.26
N ILE A 138 -14.99 -11.12 9.34
CA ILE A 138 -15.26 -9.98 10.23
C ILE A 138 -14.50 -8.77 9.70
N ARG A 139 -15.19 -7.66 9.51
CA ARG A 139 -14.59 -6.39 9.09
C ARG A 139 -14.47 -5.40 10.24
N GLY A 140 -13.63 -4.40 10.02
CA GLY A 140 -13.51 -3.24 10.91
C GLY A 140 -12.59 -3.42 12.10
N CYS A 141 -11.89 -4.55 12.25
CA CYS A 141 -10.94 -4.77 13.34
C CYS A 141 -9.65 -5.44 12.86
N CYS A 142 -8.61 -5.39 13.70
CA CYS A 142 -7.46 -6.29 13.65
C CYS A 142 -7.74 -7.54 14.52
N PHE A 143 -7.00 -8.62 14.29
CA PHE A 143 -7.14 -9.88 15.04
C PHE A 143 -5.90 -10.17 15.89
N GLU A 144 -5.98 -11.20 16.74
CA GLU A 144 -4.87 -11.60 17.63
C GLU A 144 -3.57 -11.89 16.86
N ASN A 145 -3.64 -12.38 15.62
CA ASN A 145 -2.47 -12.64 14.78
C ASN A 145 -2.04 -11.43 13.92
N THR A 146 -2.95 -10.54 13.53
CA THR A 146 -2.64 -9.42 12.61
C THR A 146 -2.33 -8.11 13.34
N GLY A 147 -2.95 -7.84 14.49
CA GLY A 147 -2.74 -6.63 15.27
C GLY A 147 -1.32 -6.53 15.86
N PRO A 148 -0.89 -7.52 16.67
CA PRO A 148 0.49 -7.60 17.15
C PRO A 148 1.53 -7.59 16.03
N ARG A 149 1.24 -8.28 14.93
CA ARG A 149 2.12 -8.34 13.75
C ARG A 149 2.29 -6.99 13.09
N GLU A 150 1.21 -6.26 12.84
CA GLU A 150 1.27 -4.91 12.28
C GLU A 150 2.19 -4.00 13.11
N GLN A 151 2.03 -4.01 14.45
CA GLN A 151 2.85 -3.18 15.34
C GLN A 151 4.34 -3.57 15.26
N PHE A 152 4.64 -4.85 15.41
CA PHE A 152 6.01 -5.35 15.40
C PHE A 152 6.69 -5.17 14.04
N MET A 153 6.02 -5.54 12.95
CA MET A 153 6.58 -5.42 11.60
C MET A 153 6.73 -3.97 11.18
N THR A 154 5.82 -3.07 11.58
CA THR A 154 6.01 -1.62 11.36
C THR A 154 7.30 -1.14 12.04
N TRP A 155 7.53 -1.49 13.30
CA TRP A 155 8.78 -1.13 13.99
C TRP A 155 10.00 -1.75 13.32
N HIS A 156 9.99 -3.07 13.08
CA HIS A 156 11.14 -3.78 12.55
C HIS A 156 11.53 -3.28 11.16
N ILE A 157 10.55 -3.06 10.29
CA ILE A 157 10.77 -2.50 8.95
C ILE A 157 11.28 -1.05 9.06
N ASN A 158 10.78 -0.25 10.00
CA ASN A 158 11.30 1.10 10.21
C ASN A 158 12.78 1.09 10.61
N GLU A 159 13.19 0.20 11.51
CA GLU A 159 14.60 0.04 11.90
C GLU A 159 15.46 -0.32 10.68
N VAL A 160 15.01 -1.27 9.87
CA VAL A 160 15.70 -1.68 8.64
C VAL A 160 15.81 -0.50 7.66
N LEU A 161 14.70 0.16 7.33
CA LEU A 161 14.67 1.27 6.38
C LEU A 161 15.49 2.48 6.83
N SER A 162 15.53 2.76 8.13
CA SER A 162 16.28 3.89 8.70
C SER A 162 17.79 3.79 8.43
N ASN A 163 18.33 2.58 8.31
CA ASN A 163 19.73 2.36 7.92
C ASN A 163 20.05 2.81 6.48
N TYR A 164 19.02 3.07 5.68
CA TYR A 164 19.11 3.50 4.29
C TYR A 164 18.53 4.89 4.04
N GLY A 165 18.23 5.65 5.10
CA GLY A 165 17.63 7.00 5.02
C GLY A 165 16.11 7.00 4.83
N PHE A 166 15.48 5.84 4.61
CA PHE A 166 14.04 5.70 4.51
C PHE A 166 13.38 5.56 5.89
N LYS A 167 12.06 5.70 5.93
CA LYS A 167 11.25 5.44 7.12
C LYS A 167 9.90 4.88 6.73
N THR A 168 9.23 4.21 7.66
CA THR A 168 7.82 3.83 7.48
C THR A 168 6.91 5.05 7.64
N GLY A 169 5.72 4.99 7.03
CA GLY A 169 4.73 6.07 7.14
C GLY A 169 3.98 6.09 8.48
N ASN A 170 4.03 4.96 9.20
CA ASN A 170 3.48 4.79 10.54
C ASN A 170 4.60 4.40 11.51
N LEU A 171 4.49 4.83 12.77
CA LEU A 171 5.30 4.33 13.89
C LEU A 171 4.37 3.72 14.94
N PRO A 172 4.68 2.54 15.49
CA PRO A 172 3.79 1.85 16.41
C PRO A 172 3.71 2.57 17.76
N TYR A 173 2.49 2.63 18.30
CA TYR A 173 2.20 3.22 19.61
C TYR A 173 1.62 2.18 20.59
N GLY A 174 0.87 1.20 20.07
CA GLY A 174 0.25 0.15 20.87
C GLY A 174 -1.05 -0.37 20.29
N LEU A 175 -1.77 -1.15 21.10
CA LEU A 175 -3.01 -1.82 20.72
C LEU A 175 -4.10 -1.54 21.74
N TRP A 176 -5.33 -1.36 21.26
CA TRP A 176 -6.53 -1.53 22.08
C TRP A 176 -7.17 -2.89 21.78
N GLU A 177 -7.44 -3.67 22.80
CA GLU A 177 -8.27 -4.87 22.71
C GLU A 177 -9.71 -4.51 23.08
N TYR A 178 -10.61 -4.75 22.14
CA TYR A 178 -12.04 -4.55 22.32
C TYR A 178 -12.59 -5.58 23.32
N GLN A 179 -13.39 -5.12 24.28
CA GLN A 179 -14.09 -6.00 25.23
C GLN A 179 -15.60 -6.02 24.91
N ASN A 180 -16.22 -7.19 25.11
CA ASN A 180 -17.68 -7.40 25.07
C ASN A 180 -18.36 -6.96 23.76
N ASP A 181 -18.11 -7.69 22.68
CA ASP A 181 -18.79 -7.51 21.40
C ASP A 181 -19.52 -8.79 20.94
N ASN A 182 -20.18 -8.70 19.79
CA ASN A 182 -20.69 -9.88 19.10
C ASN A 182 -19.51 -10.77 18.69
N LEU A 183 -19.67 -12.09 18.81
CA LEU A 183 -18.59 -13.06 18.57
C LEU A 183 -17.41 -12.86 19.54
N SER A 184 -17.72 -12.78 20.83
CA SER A 184 -16.77 -12.46 21.91
C SER A 184 -15.63 -13.46 22.10
N GLN A 185 -15.71 -14.67 21.50
CA GLN A 185 -14.62 -15.63 21.51
C GLN A 185 -13.47 -15.24 20.56
N ILE A 186 -13.72 -14.35 19.60
CA ILE A 186 -12.70 -13.80 18.71
C ILE A 186 -12.25 -12.45 19.29
N LYS A 187 -11.00 -12.40 19.75
CA LYS A 187 -10.37 -11.15 20.18
C LYS A 187 -10.20 -10.20 19.00
N LYS A 188 -10.67 -8.97 19.18
CA LYS A 188 -10.59 -7.90 18.19
C LYS A 188 -9.73 -6.78 18.73
N PHE A 189 -8.94 -6.17 17.85
CA PHE A 189 -7.97 -5.15 18.21
C PHE A 189 -8.08 -3.93 17.32
N CYS A 190 -7.64 -2.78 17.84
CA CYS A 190 -7.31 -1.60 17.06
C CYS A 190 -5.83 -1.29 17.25
N GLY A 191 -5.10 -1.22 16.13
CA GLY A 191 -3.72 -0.75 16.12
C GLY A 191 -3.66 0.76 16.20
N ILE A 192 -2.77 1.27 17.04
CA ILE A 192 -2.53 2.69 17.23
C ILE A 192 -1.13 3.03 16.73
N PHE A 193 -1.04 4.07 15.92
CA PHE A 193 0.21 4.48 15.28
C PHE A 193 0.33 6.00 15.30
N GLN A 194 1.53 6.53 15.46
CA GLN A 194 1.83 7.85 14.90
C GLN A 194 1.89 7.71 13.37
N THR A 195 1.30 8.63 12.62
CA THR A 195 1.31 8.62 11.15
C THR A 195 1.92 9.91 10.61
N PHE A 196 2.69 9.83 9.52
CA PHE A 196 3.27 11.02 8.88
C PHE A 196 2.36 11.64 7.81
N GLY A 197 1.25 10.99 7.47
CA GLY A 197 0.27 11.48 6.52
C GLY A 197 -0.77 10.42 6.16
N ASP A 198 -1.66 10.75 5.22
CA ASP A 198 -2.63 9.79 4.65
C ASP A 198 -2.77 9.84 3.13
N ARG A 199 -2.22 10.87 2.48
CA ARG A 199 -2.22 10.97 1.01
C ARG A 199 -1.44 9.79 0.45
N ARG A 200 -2.04 9.03 -0.46
CA ARG A 200 -1.47 7.79 -1.02
C ARG A 200 -0.87 8.00 -2.40
N LEU A 201 0.13 7.19 -2.74
CA LEU A 201 0.79 7.28 -4.05
C LEU A 201 -0.19 7.05 -5.21
N ALA A 202 -0.97 5.96 -5.20
CA ALA A 202 -1.88 5.67 -6.31
C ALA A 202 -3.06 6.65 -6.37
N THR A 203 -3.88 6.70 -5.32
CA THR A 203 -5.13 7.47 -5.36
C THR A 203 -4.94 8.98 -5.26
N HIS A 204 -3.83 9.47 -4.69
CA HIS A 204 -3.58 10.89 -4.57
C HIS A 204 -2.54 11.36 -5.56
N LEU A 205 -1.25 11.05 -5.37
CA LEU A 205 -0.20 11.65 -6.20
C LEU A 205 -0.34 11.27 -7.68
N LEU A 206 -0.45 9.98 -7.98
CA LEU A 206 -0.61 9.48 -9.35
C LEU A 206 -1.97 9.86 -9.93
N GLY A 207 -3.06 9.75 -9.17
CA GLY A 207 -4.38 10.21 -9.64
C GLY A 207 -4.43 11.70 -10.01
N GLY A 208 -3.70 12.55 -9.31
CA GLY A 208 -3.56 13.96 -9.64
C GLY A 208 -2.65 14.21 -10.84
N ALA A 209 -1.57 13.44 -10.94
CA ALA A 209 -0.71 13.47 -12.12
C ALA A 209 -1.43 13.01 -13.38
N ASP A 210 -2.25 11.95 -13.32
CA ASP A 210 -3.05 11.48 -14.45
C ASP A 210 -4.02 12.57 -14.94
N LYS A 211 -4.68 13.28 -14.00
CA LYS A 211 -5.51 14.44 -14.36
C LYS A 211 -4.70 15.54 -15.06
N LEU A 212 -3.52 15.87 -14.55
CA LEU A 212 -2.63 16.85 -15.20
C LEU A 212 -2.15 16.38 -16.57
N LEU A 213 -1.85 15.09 -16.73
CA LEU A 213 -1.47 14.49 -18.02
C LEU A 213 -2.59 14.66 -19.04
N ASN A 214 -3.86 14.43 -18.67
CA ASN A 214 -5.01 14.68 -19.55
C ASN A 214 -5.09 16.15 -19.99
N GLU A 215 -4.87 17.10 -19.08
CA GLU A 215 -4.92 18.53 -19.39
C GLU A 215 -3.79 18.97 -20.33
N ILE A 216 -2.58 18.41 -20.20
CA ILE A 216 -1.46 18.77 -21.07
C ILE A 216 -1.46 18.00 -22.40
N GLU A 217 -2.13 16.85 -22.46
CA GLU A 217 -2.12 15.98 -23.65
C GLU A 217 -2.71 16.66 -24.88
N ILE A 218 -3.69 17.55 -24.71
CA ILE A 218 -4.29 18.30 -25.83
C ILE A 218 -3.30 19.23 -26.54
N TYR A 219 -2.13 19.48 -25.92
CA TYR A 219 -1.04 20.30 -26.46
C TYR A 219 0.15 19.45 -26.95
N CYS A 220 0.00 18.12 -26.99
CA CYS A 220 1.02 17.21 -27.51
C CYS A 220 0.94 17.09 -29.03
N ASP A 221 2.10 17.08 -29.68
CA ASP A 221 2.23 16.54 -31.04
C ASP A 221 2.08 15.01 -31.00
N HIS A 222 0.85 14.53 -31.26
CA HIS A 222 0.52 13.10 -31.22
C HIS A 222 1.29 12.28 -32.26
N GLU A 223 1.69 12.85 -33.40
CA GLU A 223 2.49 12.14 -34.40
C GLU A 223 3.92 11.92 -33.89
N LYS A 224 4.56 12.96 -33.34
CA LYS A 224 5.88 12.84 -32.69
C LYS A 224 5.82 11.89 -31.49
N LEU A 225 4.78 12.01 -30.66
CA LEU A 225 4.61 11.13 -29.50
C LEU A 225 4.46 9.66 -29.94
N SER A 226 3.63 9.39 -30.95
CA SER A 226 3.49 8.05 -31.53
C SER A 226 4.77 7.56 -32.20
N PHE A 227 5.56 8.44 -32.80
CA PHE A 227 6.84 8.08 -33.40
C PHE A 227 7.90 7.69 -32.35
N ILE A 228 7.92 8.41 -31.22
CA ILE A 228 8.85 8.14 -30.11
C ILE A 228 8.42 6.91 -29.32
N PHE A 229 7.10 6.69 -29.20
CA PHE A 229 6.49 5.55 -28.50
C PHE A 229 5.64 4.69 -29.47
N PRO A 230 6.24 4.10 -30.52
CA PRO A 230 5.51 3.46 -31.64
C PRO A 230 4.89 2.12 -31.27
N ASN A 231 5.11 1.66 -30.04
CA ASN A 231 4.56 0.43 -29.52
C ASN A 231 4.10 0.67 -28.08
N SER A 232 3.16 1.60 -27.90
CA SER A 232 2.36 1.62 -26.67
C SER A 232 1.91 0.18 -26.38
N ARG A 233 2.00 -0.19 -25.10
CA ARG A 233 2.05 -1.56 -24.58
C ARG A 233 1.09 -2.52 -25.31
N LYS A 234 1.41 -3.83 -25.34
CA LYS A 234 0.45 -4.85 -25.80
C LYS A 234 -0.65 -5.02 -24.74
N ILE A 235 -1.50 -4.01 -24.55
CA ILE A 235 -2.61 -4.01 -23.60
C ILE A 235 -3.75 -4.83 -24.20
N GLY A 236 -4.29 -5.78 -23.43
CA GLY A 236 -5.44 -6.60 -23.83
C GLY A 236 -5.11 -8.09 -23.80
N ASN A 237 -4.91 -8.72 -24.96
CA ASN A 237 -5.05 -10.18 -25.07
C ASN A 237 -3.92 -11.01 -24.42
N LYS A 238 -2.68 -10.50 -24.33
CA LYS A 238 -1.57 -11.25 -23.72
C LYS A 238 -1.57 -11.16 -22.20
N ILE A 239 -2.04 -10.05 -21.63
CA ILE A 239 -2.08 -9.85 -20.18
C ILE A 239 -3.16 -10.74 -19.57
N GLU A 240 -4.34 -10.84 -20.18
CA GLU A 240 -5.38 -11.78 -19.74
C GLU A 240 -4.90 -13.23 -19.74
N SER A 241 -4.17 -13.66 -20.79
CA SER A 241 -3.59 -15.01 -20.80
C SER A 241 -2.50 -15.19 -19.74
N THR A 242 -1.75 -14.12 -19.42
CA THR A 242 -0.74 -14.10 -18.33
C THR A 242 -1.41 -14.25 -16.98
N GLN A 243 -2.41 -13.41 -16.70
CA GLN A 243 -3.16 -13.40 -15.45
C GLN A 243 -3.88 -14.72 -15.28
N LYS A 244 -4.54 -15.25 -16.32
CA LYS A 244 -5.12 -16.58 -16.30
C LYS A 244 -4.06 -17.65 -16.03
N GLN A 245 -2.87 -17.57 -16.62
CA GLN A 245 -1.81 -18.53 -16.33
C GLN A 245 -1.31 -18.42 -14.88
N ILE A 246 -0.91 -17.24 -14.39
CA ILE A 246 -0.52 -17.03 -12.98
C ILE A 246 -1.61 -17.53 -12.02
N LYS A 247 -2.88 -17.20 -12.30
CA LYS A 247 -4.04 -17.66 -11.51
C LYS A 247 -4.23 -19.18 -11.59
N ASN A 248 -3.94 -19.82 -12.73
CA ASN A 248 -4.18 -21.25 -12.94
C ASN A 248 -2.99 -22.16 -12.57
N THR A 249 -1.76 -21.65 -12.60
CA THR A 249 -0.54 -22.46 -12.39
C THR A 249 0.10 -22.23 -11.02
N GLY A 250 -0.39 -21.26 -10.24
CA GLY A 250 0.25 -20.87 -8.98
C GLY A 250 1.62 -20.20 -9.22
N PRO A 251 2.44 -20.03 -8.16
CA PRO A 251 3.77 -19.42 -8.27
C PRO A 251 4.62 -20.20 -9.29
N LEU A 252 4.78 -19.63 -10.49
CA LEU A 252 5.58 -20.21 -11.56
C LEU A 252 7.07 -20.24 -11.16
N PHE A 253 7.82 -21.14 -11.80
CA PHE A 253 9.28 -21.13 -11.70
C PHE A 253 9.83 -19.76 -12.13
N HIS A 254 10.81 -19.25 -11.37
CA HIS A 254 11.39 -17.90 -11.49
C HIS A 254 11.83 -17.48 -12.90
N GLU A 255 12.26 -18.43 -13.73
CA GLU A 255 12.79 -18.17 -15.06
C GLU A 255 11.73 -17.63 -16.04
N ASP A 256 10.46 -18.02 -15.86
CA ASP A 256 9.39 -17.54 -16.73
C ASP A 256 8.98 -16.10 -16.40
N LEU A 257 8.92 -15.71 -15.12
CA LEU A 257 8.45 -14.37 -14.73
C LEU A 257 9.33 -13.22 -15.26
N HIS A 258 10.66 -13.37 -15.24
CA HIS A 258 11.58 -12.36 -15.78
C HIS A 258 11.50 -12.26 -17.32
N ILE A 259 11.37 -13.40 -18.00
CA ILE A 259 11.16 -13.46 -19.44
C ILE A 259 9.81 -12.81 -19.81
N TRP A 260 8.78 -12.94 -18.97
CA TRP A 260 7.45 -12.39 -19.22
C TRP A 260 7.34 -10.88 -19.03
N THR A 261 7.86 -10.33 -17.92
CA THR A 261 7.85 -8.87 -17.68
C THR A 261 8.73 -8.13 -18.69
N SER A 262 9.77 -8.79 -19.23
CA SER A 262 10.62 -8.26 -20.29
C SER A 262 10.07 -8.42 -21.71
N GLN A 263 9.12 -9.34 -21.96
CA GLN A 263 8.58 -9.63 -23.31
C GLN A 263 7.17 -9.11 -23.60
N GLY A 264 6.41 -8.65 -22.59
CA GLY A 264 4.99 -8.34 -22.76
C GLY A 264 4.50 -7.01 -22.21
N VAL A 265 5.00 -6.60 -21.05
CA VAL A 265 4.41 -5.46 -20.32
C VAL A 265 5.05 -4.13 -20.73
N TYR A 266 6.33 -4.16 -21.14
CA TYR A 266 7.11 -2.96 -21.47
C TYR A 266 8.03 -3.17 -22.65
N LYS A 267 8.28 -2.11 -23.42
CA LYS A 267 9.52 -1.96 -24.18
C LYS A 267 10.44 -1.01 -23.41
N ASP A 268 11.75 -1.22 -23.49
CA ASP A 268 12.75 -0.29 -22.97
C ASP A 268 12.48 1.11 -23.55
N ASN A 269 11.92 1.99 -22.70
CA ASN A 269 11.59 3.37 -23.02
C ASN A 269 12.65 4.33 -22.44
N SER A 270 13.92 3.93 -22.50
CA SER A 270 15.07 4.81 -22.23
C SER A 270 15.06 6.11 -23.05
N ALA A 271 14.29 6.17 -24.14
CA ALA A 271 13.98 7.42 -24.86
C ALA A 271 13.35 8.51 -23.96
N LEU A 272 12.43 8.16 -23.05
CA LEU A 272 11.84 9.14 -22.12
C LEU A 272 12.84 9.58 -21.03
N LEU A 273 13.77 8.69 -20.64
CA LEU A 273 14.87 9.06 -19.75
C LEU A 273 15.84 10.04 -20.44
N ASN A 274 16.09 9.87 -21.74
CA ASN A 274 16.89 10.82 -22.51
C ASN A 274 16.18 12.18 -22.65
N ILE A 275 14.86 12.19 -22.81
CA ILE A 275 14.02 13.41 -22.78
C ILE A 275 14.18 14.16 -21.44
N LEU A 276 14.19 13.42 -20.33
CA LEU A 276 14.36 13.99 -18.98
C LEU A 276 15.73 14.63 -18.76
N VAL A 277 16.79 14.00 -19.27
CA VAL A 277 18.17 14.31 -18.90
C VAL A 277 18.86 15.23 -19.91
N LYS A 278 18.50 15.19 -21.20
CA LYS A 278 19.37 15.72 -22.26
C LYS A 278 18.74 16.73 -23.22
N ASP A 279 17.42 16.87 -23.27
CA ASP A 279 16.78 17.68 -24.33
C ASP A 279 16.03 18.92 -23.80
N PRO A 280 16.64 20.12 -23.79
CA PRO A 280 15.94 21.36 -23.48
C PRO A 280 14.86 21.68 -24.54
N ASP A 281 15.01 21.15 -25.76
CA ASP A 281 14.15 21.36 -26.92
C ASP A 281 13.15 20.21 -27.06
N PHE A 282 12.62 19.71 -25.95
CA PHE A 282 11.51 18.76 -25.97
C PHE A 282 10.29 19.37 -26.70
N GLU A 283 10.23 19.17 -28.02
CA GLU A 283 9.27 19.76 -28.97
C GLU A 283 7.97 18.96 -29.08
N ILE A 284 7.68 18.05 -28.14
CA ILE A 284 6.39 17.37 -28.09
C ILE A 284 5.31 18.32 -27.58
N PHE A 285 5.68 19.22 -26.65
CA PHE A 285 4.76 20.17 -26.04
C PHE A 285 4.93 21.55 -26.66
N GLU A 286 3.82 22.13 -27.11
CA GLU A 286 3.79 23.55 -27.45
C GLU A 286 4.00 24.41 -26.19
N ASN A 287 4.56 25.62 -26.37
CA ASN A 287 4.65 26.59 -25.29
C ASN A 287 3.27 27.17 -25.00
N PHE A 288 2.55 26.52 -24.10
CA PHE A 288 1.22 26.93 -23.67
C PHE A 288 1.17 27.12 -22.16
N ASP A 289 0.37 28.10 -21.73
CA ASP A 289 0.15 28.48 -20.34
C ASP A 289 -1.14 27.83 -19.83
N LEU A 290 -0.99 26.83 -18.95
CA LEU A 290 -2.08 26.13 -18.30
C LEU A 290 -2.54 26.91 -17.06
N ASP A 291 -3.82 27.27 -16.99
CA ASP A 291 -4.43 27.86 -15.79
C ASP A 291 -4.84 26.74 -14.83
N LEU A 292 -4.14 26.61 -13.71
CA LEU A 292 -4.43 25.63 -12.66
C LEU A 292 -5.53 26.10 -11.70
N GLY A 293 -6.16 27.24 -11.97
CA GLY A 293 -7.04 27.95 -11.04
C GLY A 293 -6.25 28.78 -10.02
N ASN A 294 -6.98 29.60 -9.25
CA ASN A 294 -6.42 30.51 -8.25
C ASN A 294 -5.34 31.49 -8.79
N GLY A 295 -5.38 31.78 -10.10
CA GLY A 295 -4.42 32.65 -10.77
C GLY A 295 -3.05 32.03 -10.99
N ARG A 296 -2.90 30.71 -10.82
CA ARG A 296 -1.63 30.01 -11.03
C ARG A 296 -1.56 29.52 -12.48
N ILE A 297 -0.81 30.27 -13.28
CA ILE A 297 -0.48 29.91 -14.66
C ILE A 297 0.87 29.20 -14.69
N VAL A 298 0.94 28.04 -15.35
CA VAL A 298 2.18 27.27 -15.51
C VAL A 298 2.31 26.77 -16.94
N ASN A 299 3.53 26.80 -17.46
CA ASN A 299 3.79 26.32 -18.80
C ASN A 299 3.66 24.78 -18.88
N ALA A 300 2.91 24.27 -19.86
CA ALA A 300 2.65 22.83 -20.03
C ALA A 300 3.93 22.00 -20.19
N LYS A 301 4.92 22.51 -20.93
CA LYS A 301 6.24 21.87 -21.08
C LYS A 301 6.99 21.77 -19.75
N CYS A 302 6.86 22.77 -18.87
CA CYS A 302 7.43 22.72 -17.52
C CYS A 302 6.74 21.67 -16.65
N ILE A 303 5.40 21.62 -16.65
CA ILE A 303 4.65 20.61 -15.90
C ILE A 303 5.01 19.20 -16.38
N ALA A 304 5.03 18.97 -17.69
CA ALA A 304 5.41 17.68 -18.28
C ALA A 304 6.78 17.23 -17.75
N ARG A 305 7.77 18.13 -17.79
CA ARG A 305 9.11 17.84 -17.27
C ARG A 305 9.06 17.50 -15.78
N ASP A 306 8.38 18.30 -14.97
CA ASP A 306 8.30 18.07 -13.53
C ASP A 306 7.56 16.78 -13.17
N LEU A 307 6.50 16.44 -13.89
CA LEU A 307 5.81 15.15 -13.76
C LEU A 307 6.75 13.99 -14.07
N ALA A 308 7.54 14.08 -15.14
CA ALA A 308 8.46 13.01 -15.50
C ALA A 308 9.52 12.83 -14.40
N LYS A 309 10.05 13.94 -13.86
CA LYS A 309 10.97 13.93 -12.72
C LYS A 309 10.35 13.27 -11.48
N ILE A 310 9.08 13.59 -11.18
CA ILE A 310 8.31 12.93 -10.11
C ILE A 310 8.24 11.44 -10.38
N PHE A 311 7.70 10.99 -11.53
CA PHE A 311 7.50 9.57 -11.85
C PHE A 311 8.80 8.77 -11.72
N TRP A 312 9.91 9.29 -12.24
CA TRP A 312 11.22 8.67 -12.04
C TRP A 312 11.57 8.52 -10.56
N LYS A 313 11.48 9.61 -9.80
CA LYS A 313 11.88 9.67 -8.38
C LYS A 313 11.03 8.75 -7.51
N ILE A 314 9.70 8.79 -7.64
CA ILE A 314 8.79 7.92 -6.86
C ILE A 314 8.95 6.45 -7.24
N GLY A 315 9.19 6.15 -8.52
CA GLY A 315 9.49 4.79 -8.97
C GLY A 315 10.73 4.28 -8.28
N ARG A 316 11.82 5.05 -8.38
CA ARG A 316 13.12 4.72 -7.79
C ARG A 316 13.04 4.51 -6.28
N GLU A 317 12.35 5.37 -5.55
CA GLU A 317 12.14 5.20 -4.11
C GLU A 317 11.35 3.92 -3.79
N ALA A 318 10.26 3.63 -4.51
CA ALA A 318 9.51 2.39 -4.33
C ALA A 318 10.37 1.14 -4.60
N GLY A 319 11.23 1.20 -5.62
CA GLY A 319 12.17 0.13 -5.95
C GLY A 319 13.23 -0.08 -4.90
N GLN A 320 13.82 1.00 -4.39
CA GLN A 320 14.79 0.96 -3.29
C GLN A 320 14.16 0.36 -2.03
N ILE A 321 12.97 0.81 -1.65
CA ILE A 321 12.23 0.29 -0.49
C ILE A 321 11.99 -1.22 -0.65
N LYS A 322 11.43 -1.66 -1.79
CA LYS A 322 11.16 -3.10 -2.01
C LYS A 322 12.45 -3.92 -2.00
N ARG A 323 13.53 -3.42 -2.59
CA ARG A 323 14.86 -4.05 -2.57
C ARG A 323 15.37 -4.20 -1.14
N ILE A 324 15.29 -3.15 -0.33
CA ILE A 324 15.76 -3.17 1.06
C ILE A 324 15.02 -4.26 1.85
N LEU A 325 13.69 -4.38 1.70
CA LEU A 325 12.92 -5.43 2.36
C LEU A 325 13.38 -6.83 1.92
N GLU A 326 13.59 -7.03 0.61
CA GLU A 326 14.04 -8.30 0.04
C GLU A 326 15.46 -8.67 0.51
N ASP A 327 16.39 -7.71 0.53
CA ASP A 327 17.76 -7.90 1.03
C ASP A 327 17.80 -8.28 2.52
N HIS A 328 16.71 -8.06 3.26
CA HIS A 328 16.54 -8.41 4.67
C HIS A 328 15.56 -9.58 4.90
N ASP A 329 15.22 -10.31 3.84
CA ASP A 329 14.30 -11.45 3.91
C ASP A 329 12.93 -11.11 4.54
N ILE A 330 12.39 -9.94 4.19
CA ILE A 330 11.07 -9.46 4.62
C ILE A 330 10.10 -9.48 3.44
N SER A 331 9.01 -10.24 3.59
CA SER A 331 7.83 -10.17 2.74
C SER A 331 6.93 -9.05 3.25
N TRP A 332 6.46 -8.17 2.36
CA TRP A 332 5.43 -7.16 2.69
C TRP A 332 4.03 -7.78 2.78
N GLY A 333 3.82 -8.95 2.15
CA GLY A 333 2.61 -9.75 2.30
C GLY A 333 2.08 -10.29 0.98
N TYR A 334 2.93 -10.97 0.20
CA TYR A 334 2.47 -11.84 -0.88
C TYR A 334 2.24 -13.27 -0.35
N PHE A 335 1.01 -13.77 -0.47
CA PHE A 335 0.65 -15.14 -0.07
C PHE A 335 -0.73 -15.54 -0.62
N ILE A 336 -1.03 -16.84 -0.54
CA ILE A 336 -2.34 -17.39 -0.86
C ILE A 336 -3.09 -17.59 0.47
N ASP A 337 -4.18 -16.85 0.69
CA ASP A 337 -5.07 -17.04 1.83
C ASP A 337 -6.17 -18.06 1.46
N HIS A 338 -7.41 -17.86 1.93
CA HIS A 338 -8.56 -18.71 1.60
C HIS A 338 -8.84 -18.83 0.11
N ASN A 339 -8.60 -17.78 -0.69
CA ASN A 339 -8.85 -17.79 -2.13
C ASN A 339 -7.60 -18.24 -2.91
N PRO A 340 -7.54 -19.49 -3.43
CA PRO A 340 -6.39 -19.98 -4.17
C PRO A 340 -6.21 -19.31 -5.54
N PHE A 341 -7.23 -18.62 -6.04
CA PHE A 341 -7.24 -18.01 -7.38
C PHE A 341 -6.82 -16.54 -7.37
N GLU A 342 -6.75 -15.93 -6.19
CA GLU A 342 -6.45 -14.50 -6.02
C GLU A 342 -5.48 -14.33 -4.86
N PRO A 343 -4.16 -14.48 -5.11
CA PRO A 343 -3.17 -14.27 -4.08
C PRO A 343 -3.24 -12.83 -3.55
N HIS A 344 -3.05 -12.69 -2.25
CA HIS A 344 -2.86 -11.40 -1.62
C HIS A 344 -1.50 -10.83 -2.01
N CYS A 345 -1.42 -9.50 -2.17
CA CYS A 345 -0.17 -8.79 -2.37
C CYS A 345 -0.28 -7.41 -1.72
N ASN A 346 0.33 -7.22 -0.56
CA ASN A 346 0.29 -5.92 0.14
C ASN A 346 1.25 -4.88 -0.45
N SER A 347 2.22 -5.31 -1.27
CA SER A 347 3.14 -4.41 -1.96
C SER A 347 2.47 -3.78 -3.18
N HIS A 348 1.72 -2.70 -2.96
CA HIS A 348 1.03 -1.95 -4.00
C HIS A 348 1.12 -0.44 -3.77
N PRO A 349 0.90 0.41 -4.80
CA PRO A 349 1.13 1.84 -4.70
C PRO A 349 0.29 2.53 -3.61
N ASN A 350 -0.95 2.09 -3.35
CA ASN A 350 -1.76 2.67 -2.26
C ASN A 350 -1.21 2.42 -0.84
N ASN A 351 -0.26 1.50 -0.67
CA ASN A 351 0.47 1.27 0.58
C ASN A 351 1.76 2.10 0.69
N PHE A 352 1.93 3.10 -0.17
CA PHE A 352 2.85 4.20 0.06
C PHE A 352 2.09 5.47 0.41
N ILE A 353 2.51 6.15 1.48
CA ILE A 353 2.05 7.52 1.76
C ILE A 353 3.02 8.53 1.16
N ILE A 354 2.51 9.72 0.85
CA ILE A 354 3.30 10.88 0.48
C ILE A 354 3.73 11.59 1.76
N LEU A 355 5.03 11.63 2.02
CA LEU A 355 5.60 12.32 3.17
C LEU A 355 5.39 13.84 3.07
N PRO A 356 5.33 14.56 4.20
CA PRO A 356 5.17 16.02 4.21
C PRO A 356 6.38 16.74 3.62
N SER A 357 6.16 18.00 3.22
CA SER A 357 7.22 18.87 2.70
C SER A 357 8.40 18.97 3.65
N GLY A 358 9.62 19.09 3.09
CA GLY A 358 10.86 19.11 3.86
C GLY A 358 11.41 17.73 4.25
N SER A 359 10.69 16.65 3.95
CA SER A 359 11.27 15.30 4.00
C SER A 359 12.32 15.12 2.88
N GLU A 360 13.30 14.25 3.08
CA GLU A 360 14.27 13.91 2.03
C GLU A 360 13.63 13.07 0.92
N HIS A 361 12.83 12.09 1.32
CA HIS A 361 12.10 11.18 0.43
C HIS A 361 10.67 11.61 0.19
N ILE A 362 10.10 11.23 -0.96
CA ILE A 362 8.68 11.44 -1.30
C ILE A 362 7.81 10.38 -0.62
N LEU A 363 8.25 9.12 -0.63
CA LEU A 363 7.45 7.97 -0.23
C LEU A 363 7.84 7.44 1.15
N ALA A 364 6.85 6.89 1.85
CA ALA A 364 7.06 5.99 2.98
C ALA A 364 6.07 4.82 2.93
N PRO A 365 6.52 3.57 3.09
CA PRO A 365 5.66 2.40 3.06
C PRO A 365 4.85 2.28 4.36
N VAL A 366 3.63 1.76 4.25
CA VAL A 366 2.72 1.48 5.37
C VAL A 366 2.02 0.15 5.14
N ASP A 367 1.21 -0.27 6.12
CA ASP A 367 0.38 -1.47 6.04
C ASP A 367 1.24 -2.75 5.99
N PHE A 368 1.60 -3.26 7.17
CA PHE A 368 2.50 -4.40 7.38
C PHE A 368 1.83 -5.50 8.23
N ASP A 369 0.50 -5.53 8.29
CA ASP A 369 -0.27 -6.49 9.08
C ASP A 369 -0.16 -7.91 8.50
N MET A 370 0.16 -7.99 7.21
CA MET A 370 0.45 -9.21 6.47
C MET A 370 1.95 -9.42 6.21
N ALA A 371 2.84 -8.58 6.75
CA ALA A 371 4.27 -8.72 6.56
C ALA A 371 4.86 -9.82 7.45
N PHE A 372 5.87 -10.55 6.96
CA PHE A 372 6.55 -11.61 7.71
C PHE A 372 7.96 -11.84 7.19
N ARG A 373 8.82 -12.41 8.06
CA ARG A 373 10.22 -12.73 7.72
C ARG A 373 10.37 -14.17 7.27
N SER A 374 11.45 -14.45 6.53
CA SER A 374 11.79 -15.82 6.10
C SER A 374 11.80 -16.82 7.24
N GLN A 375 12.36 -16.47 8.39
CA GLN A 375 12.45 -17.38 9.55
C GLN A 375 11.09 -17.76 10.15
N GLU A 376 10.07 -16.93 9.94
CA GLU A 376 8.71 -17.13 10.46
C GLU A 376 7.84 -17.90 9.49
N PHE A 377 8.27 -18.02 8.24
CA PHE A 377 7.48 -18.51 7.13
C PHE A 377 7.08 -19.98 7.32
N LEU A 378 5.84 -20.28 6.95
CA LEU A 378 5.24 -21.60 6.93
C LEU A 378 4.73 -21.87 5.52
N ASN A 379 5.11 -23.02 4.95
CA ASN A 379 4.51 -23.50 3.72
C ASN A 379 3.04 -23.89 3.99
N ILE A 380 2.12 -23.25 3.27
CA ILE A 380 0.67 -23.47 3.36
C ILE A 380 0.08 -24.07 2.08
N VAL A 381 0.91 -24.44 1.10
CA VAL A 381 0.47 -24.83 -0.26
C VAL A 381 0.87 -26.26 -0.64
N ASP A 382 2.05 -26.75 -0.23
CA ASP A 382 2.51 -28.11 -0.51
C ASP A 382 2.20 -29.03 0.67
N GLU A 383 1.36 -30.03 0.43
CA GLU A 383 0.93 -31.00 1.44
C GLU A 383 2.11 -31.75 2.10
N ASN A 384 3.22 -31.98 1.38
CA ASN A 384 4.36 -32.72 1.92
C ASN A 384 5.22 -31.89 2.89
N SER A 385 5.13 -30.57 2.78
CA SER A 385 5.89 -29.60 3.58
C SER A 385 4.99 -28.66 4.37
N LEU A 386 3.69 -28.96 4.46
CA LEU A 386 2.69 -28.14 5.13
C LEU A 386 3.11 -27.83 6.59
N GLY A 387 3.12 -26.55 6.94
CA GLY A 387 3.52 -26.07 8.26
C GLY A 387 5.02 -26.09 8.52
N ARG A 388 5.86 -26.37 7.52
CA ARG A 388 7.32 -26.29 7.63
C ARG A 388 7.84 -25.03 6.96
N ASN A 389 8.99 -24.55 7.42
CA ASN A 389 9.69 -23.48 6.75
C ASN A 389 10.18 -23.95 5.37
N ASP A 390 9.85 -23.20 4.32
CA ASP A 390 10.29 -23.46 2.95
C ASP A 390 10.89 -22.18 2.36
N SER A 391 12.21 -22.08 2.43
CA SER A 391 12.94 -20.91 1.93
C SER A 391 12.81 -20.73 0.42
N SER A 392 12.62 -21.81 -0.35
CA SER A 392 12.51 -21.70 -1.81
C SER A 392 11.18 -21.08 -2.21
N LEU A 393 10.10 -21.53 -1.57
CA LEU A 393 8.77 -20.94 -1.75
C LEU A 393 8.74 -19.48 -1.26
N PHE A 394 9.35 -19.19 -0.11
CA PHE A 394 9.45 -17.82 0.39
C PHE A 394 10.13 -16.88 -0.61
N GLN A 395 11.27 -17.27 -1.17
CA GLN A 395 11.97 -16.48 -2.19
C GLN A 395 11.15 -16.34 -3.48
N ASN A 396 10.37 -17.37 -3.85
CA ASN A 396 9.39 -17.25 -4.93
C ASN A 396 8.36 -16.15 -4.64
N TRP A 397 7.77 -16.15 -3.45
CA TRP A 397 6.76 -15.16 -3.05
C TRP A 397 7.33 -13.73 -2.98
N LEU A 398 8.58 -13.55 -2.53
CA LEU A 398 9.25 -12.24 -2.60
C LEU A 398 9.36 -11.72 -4.04
N ASN A 399 9.66 -12.60 -5.00
CA ASN A 399 9.73 -12.24 -6.41
C ASN A 399 8.35 -11.98 -7.01
N CYS A 400 7.32 -12.74 -6.62
CA CYS A 400 5.94 -12.44 -6.99
C CYS A 400 5.51 -11.07 -6.47
N GLU A 401 5.83 -10.73 -5.22
CA GLU A 401 5.55 -9.43 -4.62
C GLU A 401 6.20 -8.29 -5.41
N ARG A 402 7.49 -8.44 -5.74
CA ARG A 402 8.26 -7.49 -6.57
C ARG A 402 7.59 -7.25 -7.91
N VAL A 403 7.18 -8.32 -8.61
CA VAL A 403 6.55 -8.21 -9.93
C VAL A 403 5.15 -7.60 -9.82
N ASN A 404 4.37 -7.96 -8.81
CA ASN A 404 3.03 -7.38 -8.63
C ASN A 404 3.08 -5.88 -8.33
N LEU A 405 4.07 -5.42 -7.55
CA LEU A 405 4.28 -3.98 -7.37
C LEU A 405 4.65 -3.29 -8.68
N GLU A 406 5.53 -3.90 -9.48
CA GLU A 406 5.90 -3.36 -10.79
C GLU A 406 4.69 -3.26 -11.74
N LEU A 407 3.86 -4.30 -11.81
CA LEU A 407 2.61 -4.30 -12.58
C LEU A 407 1.62 -3.24 -12.05
N ALA A 408 1.47 -3.10 -10.74
CA ALA A 408 0.60 -2.08 -10.17
C ALA A 408 1.09 -0.66 -10.48
N LEU A 409 2.42 -0.41 -10.45
CA LEU A 409 3.01 0.85 -10.90
C LEU A 409 2.79 1.10 -12.40
N SER A 410 2.69 0.04 -13.21
CA SER A 410 2.28 0.13 -14.62
C SER A 410 0.89 0.68 -14.82
N GLY A 411 0.01 0.62 -13.81
CA GLY A 411 -1.44 0.77 -14.00
C GLY A 411 -2.16 -0.56 -14.25
N GLN A 412 -1.49 -1.71 -14.14
CA GLN A 412 -2.11 -3.05 -14.19
C GLN A 412 -2.26 -3.61 -12.77
N GLU A 413 -3.04 -2.93 -11.94
CA GLU A 413 -3.25 -3.39 -10.56
C GLU A 413 -4.04 -4.70 -10.55
N ASN A 414 -3.54 -5.70 -9.83
CA ASN A 414 -4.13 -7.03 -9.70
C ASN A 414 -4.82 -7.23 -8.33
N MET A 415 -5.24 -6.15 -7.68
CA MET A 415 -5.92 -6.25 -6.39
C MET A 415 -7.42 -6.49 -6.61
N ALA A 416 -7.96 -7.52 -5.96
CA ALA A 416 -9.38 -7.91 -6.04
C ALA A 416 -10.37 -6.77 -5.72
N ASN A 417 -9.92 -5.74 -5.00
CA ASN A 417 -10.74 -4.60 -4.58
C ASN A 417 -10.71 -3.40 -5.53
N PHE A 418 -9.87 -3.43 -6.58
CA PHE A 418 -9.76 -2.34 -7.55
C PHE A 418 -10.14 -2.85 -8.94
N SER A 419 -11.33 -2.48 -9.40
CA SER A 419 -11.70 -2.62 -10.81
C SER A 419 -11.35 -1.31 -11.52
N TYR A 420 -10.22 -1.28 -12.24
CA TYR A 420 -10.02 -0.24 -13.25
C TYR A 420 -10.94 -0.57 -14.43
N SER A 421 -11.75 0.38 -14.87
CA SER A 421 -12.63 0.19 -16.02
C SER A 421 -11.78 -0.16 -17.24
N GLU A 422 -12.01 -1.34 -17.83
CA GLU A 422 -11.33 -1.82 -19.04
C GLU A 422 -11.57 -0.93 -20.29
N GLU A 423 -12.39 0.11 -20.17
CA GLU A 423 -12.99 0.81 -21.32
C GLU A 423 -12.24 2.06 -21.79
N ALA A 424 -11.28 2.60 -21.05
CA ALA A 424 -10.47 3.72 -21.55
C ALA A 424 -9.14 3.19 -22.10
N SER A 425 -8.95 3.26 -23.42
CA SER A 425 -7.63 3.08 -24.01
C SER A 425 -6.68 4.11 -23.38
N GLU A 426 -5.79 3.65 -22.49
CA GLU A 426 -4.77 4.50 -21.88
C GLU A 426 -4.01 5.23 -22.99
N SER A 427 -3.89 6.55 -22.88
CA SER A 427 -3.24 7.32 -23.92
C SER A 427 -1.74 7.01 -24.00
N ILE A 428 -1.13 7.30 -25.15
CA ILE A 428 0.31 7.06 -25.36
C ILE A 428 1.13 7.84 -24.33
N LEU A 429 0.67 9.05 -23.97
CA LEU A 429 1.33 9.89 -22.97
C LEU A 429 1.30 9.24 -21.59
N HIS A 430 0.13 8.80 -21.13
CA HIS A 430 -0.01 8.11 -19.84
C HIS A 430 0.87 6.85 -19.77
N SER A 431 0.81 6.02 -20.83
CA SER A 431 1.65 4.83 -20.94
C SER A 431 3.14 5.17 -20.80
N ALA A 432 3.61 6.22 -21.48
CA ALA A 432 5.02 6.62 -21.45
C ALA A 432 5.47 7.04 -20.04
N TYR A 433 4.65 7.81 -19.31
CA TYR A 433 4.96 8.19 -17.93
C TYR A 433 4.95 6.98 -16.99
N ARG A 434 3.98 6.08 -17.11
CA ARG A 434 3.93 4.85 -16.33
C ARG A 434 5.12 3.93 -16.61
N ASP A 435 5.62 3.90 -17.85
CA ASP A 435 6.85 3.19 -18.19
C ASP A 435 8.06 3.81 -17.49
N LEU A 436 8.13 5.14 -17.43
CA LEU A 436 9.19 5.82 -16.69
C LEU A 436 9.16 5.55 -15.20
N LEU A 437 7.97 5.49 -14.59
CA LEU A 437 7.80 5.10 -13.20
C LEU A 437 8.39 3.70 -12.95
N VAL A 438 8.17 2.76 -13.86
CA VAL A 438 8.72 1.41 -13.76
C VAL A 438 10.21 1.33 -14.07
N LEU A 439 10.72 2.15 -15.00
CA LEU A 439 12.16 2.29 -15.20
C LEU A 439 12.83 2.84 -13.93
N GLY A 440 12.22 3.83 -13.28
CA GLY A 440 12.66 4.33 -11.98
C GLY A 440 12.68 3.21 -10.94
N TYR A 441 11.58 2.45 -10.81
CA TYR A 441 11.47 1.30 -9.91
C TYR A 441 12.59 0.29 -10.10
N ARG A 442 12.81 -0.20 -11.32
CA ARG A 442 13.90 -1.14 -11.63
C ARG A 442 15.26 -0.53 -11.32
N SER A 443 15.47 0.73 -11.69
CA SER A 443 16.72 1.44 -11.42
C SER A 443 17.04 1.51 -9.92
N GLY A 444 16.04 1.80 -9.08
CA GLY A 444 16.18 1.80 -7.63
C GLY A 444 16.37 0.41 -7.04
N PHE A 445 15.62 -0.57 -7.55
CA PHE A 445 15.66 -1.95 -7.11
C PHE A 445 17.01 -2.61 -7.46
N ASP A 446 17.53 -2.42 -8.67
CA ASP A 446 18.77 -3.02 -9.16
C ASP A 446 20.03 -2.24 -8.76
N LYS A 447 19.90 -1.22 -7.88
CA LYS A 447 21.00 -0.38 -7.38
C LYS A 447 21.79 0.29 -8.51
N LEU A 448 21.11 0.62 -9.61
CA LEU A 448 21.72 1.37 -10.72
C LEU A 448 21.99 2.80 -10.28
N GLU A 449 22.97 3.45 -10.92
CA GLU A 449 23.23 4.87 -10.70
C GLU A 449 21.98 5.72 -10.97
N ASP A 450 21.76 6.74 -10.15
CA ASP A 450 20.63 7.64 -10.35
C ASP A 450 20.91 8.54 -11.55
N ALA A 451 20.27 8.23 -12.68
CA ALA A 451 20.34 9.06 -13.87
C ALA A 451 19.82 10.49 -13.62
N TYR A 452 19.08 10.70 -12.53
CA TYR A 452 18.49 11.99 -12.18
C TYR A 452 18.42 12.18 -10.65
N ASN A 453 19.53 12.67 -10.09
CA ASN A 453 19.67 12.91 -8.65
C ASN A 453 19.25 14.33 -8.24
N GLU A 454 18.00 14.74 -8.53
CA GLU A 454 17.45 15.97 -7.95
C GLU A 454 16.85 15.71 -6.56
N SER A 455 17.08 16.64 -5.64
CA SER A 455 16.48 16.61 -4.31
C SER A 455 14.98 16.83 -4.39
N ARG A 456 14.22 16.19 -3.49
CA ARG A 456 12.77 16.38 -3.31
C ARG A 456 12.36 17.87 -3.26
N ALA A 457 13.16 18.74 -2.66
CA ALA A 457 12.90 20.20 -2.59
C ALA A 457 12.61 20.85 -3.96
N HIS A 458 13.24 20.39 -5.04
CA HIS A 458 12.99 20.92 -6.39
C HIS A 458 11.66 20.45 -6.98
N LEU A 459 11.08 19.37 -6.45
CA LEU A 459 9.84 18.76 -6.91
C LEU A 459 8.63 19.16 -6.07
N GLU A 460 8.81 19.83 -4.93
CA GLU A 460 7.73 20.17 -3.98
C GLU A 460 6.57 20.92 -4.65
N SER A 461 6.89 21.91 -5.48
CA SER A 461 5.88 22.69 -6.22
C SER A 461 5.02 21.82 -7.13
N ALA A 462 5.62 20.83 -7.79
CA ALA A 462 4.93 19.93 -8.70
C ALA A 462 4.16 18.83 -7.96
N ILE A 463 4.73 18.28 -6.88
CA ILE A 463 4.03 17.34 -5.97
C ILE A 463 2.78 18.01 -5.42
N PHE A 464 2.88 19.26 -4.96
CA PHE A 464 1.74 20.03 -4.47
C PHE A 464 0.68 20.22 -5.58
N THR A 465 1.09 20.56 -6.80
CA THR A 465 0.17 20.68 -7.94
C THR A 465 -0.56 19.38 -8.23
N CYS A 466 0.13 18.24 -8.27
CA CYS A 466 -0.51 16.93 -8.44
C CYS A 466 -1.55 16.69 -7.34
N LEU A 467 -1.16 16.86 -6.07
CA LEU A 467 -2.05 16.60 -4.95
C LEU A 467 -3.28 17.53 -4.94
N ALA A 468 -3.13 18.78 -5.37
CA ALA A 468 -4.24 19.72 -5.53
C ALA A 468 -5.21 19.28 -6.64
N PHE A 469 -4.70 18.73 -7.76
CA PHE A 469 -5.54 18.22 -8.85
C PHE A 469 -6.31 16.96 -8.48
N THR A 470 -5.77 16.14 -7.58
CA THR A 470 -6.48 14.95 -7.12
C THR A 470 -7.70 15.30 -6.29
N GLN A 471 -7.60 16.35 -5.48
CA GLN A 471 -8.68 16.79 -4.63
C GLN A 471 -9.90 17.12 -5.50
N GLU A 472 -10.99 16.39 -5.29
CA GLU A 472 -12.32 16.98 -5.47
C GLU A 472 -12.33 18.16 -4.50
N VAL A 473 -12.09 19.38 -4.98
CA VAL A 473 -12.00 20.63 -4.20
C VAL A 473 -13.25 20.86 -3.32
N ASP A 474 -14.32 20.09 -3.55
CA ASP A 474 -15.58 20.15 -2.82
C ASP A 474 -15.71 19.20 -1.61
N LYS A 475 -14.69 18.36 -1.29
CA LYS A 475 -14.82 17.31 -0.26
C LYS A 475 -13.75 17.28 0.85
N TYR A 476 -12.83 18.22 0.94
CA TYR A 476 -11.80 18.27 1.99
C TYR A 476 -11.58 19.69 2.49
#